data_AF-A0A1J5FD99-F1
#
_entry.id   AF-A0A1J5FD99-F1
#
_cell.length_a   1.000
_cell.length_b   1.000
_cell.length_c   1.000
_cell.angle_alpha   90.00
_cell.angle_beta   90.00
_cell.angle_gamma   90.00
#
_symmetry.space_group_name_H-M   'P 1'
#
loop_
_entity.id
_entity.type
_entity.pdbx_description
1 polymer ?
#
loop_
_entity_poly.entity_id
_entity_poly.type
_entity_poly.pdbx_seq_one_letter_code
_entity_poly.pdbx_strand_id
1 'polypeptide(L)'
;MTKLTPDERWKRFNQKLNEQMKANDFYSLGITYQEMANFLDKEGKNSEEMRNKAYEMKLLHHQNYIKNLQNNSPVSKGVEILSAPDSCESCLALDSKAFEFKKVLDSPPLPVKECKHIYGCRCTYLPVAN
;
A
#
# COMPACT_ATOMS: atom_id res chain seq x y z
N MET A 1 27.81 4.70 -12.46
CA MET A 1 27.35 3.60 -11.58
C MET A 1 27.11 2.37 -12.44
N THR A 2 27.73 1.25 -12.09
CA THR A 2 27.55 -0.03 -12.79
C THR A 2 26.12 -0.54 -12.59
N LYS A 3 25.47 -1.03 -13.65
CA LYS A 3 24.12 -1.60 -13.58
C LYS A 3 24.19 -2.92 -12.82
N LEU A 4 23.34 -3.09 -11.81
CA LEU A 4 23.27 -4.33 -11.03
C LEU A 4 22.80 -5.50 -11.89
N THR A 5 23.30 -6.70 -11.60
CA THR A 5 22.78 -7.93 -12.17
C THR A 5 21.38 -8.26 -11.61
N PRO A 6 20.59 -9.11 -12.29
CA PRO A 6 19.32 -9.62 -11.77
C PRO A 6 19.44 -10.20 -10.34
N ASP A 7 20.47 -11.00 -10.08
CA ASP A 7 20.69 -11.65 -8.79
C ASP A 7 21.05 -10.65 -7.70
N GLU A 8 21.91 -9.67 -8.01
CA GLU A 8 22.26 -8.59 -7.08
C GLU A 8 21.03 -7.76 -6.72
N ARG A 9 20.16 -7.49 -7.70
CA ARG A 9 18.91 -6.76 -7.48
C ARG A 9 17.95 -7.56 -6.60
N TRP A 10 17.80 -8.86 -6.87
CA TRP A 10 16.96 -9.74 -6.05
C TRP A 10 17.47 -9.86 -4.61
N LYS A 11 18.79 -9.97 -4.43
CA LYS A 11 19.43 -9.96 -3.11
C LYS A 11 19.09 -8.68 -2.33
N ARG A 12 19.12 -7.51 -2.98
CA ARG A 12 18.73 -6.23 -2.35
C ARG A 12 17.25 -6.20 -1.96
N PHE A 13 16.35 -6.76 -2.77
CA PHE A 13 14.95 -6.87 -2.40
C PHE A 13 14.77 -7.72 -1.14
N ASN A 14 15.38 -8.90 -1.09
CA ASN A 14 15.30 -9.77 0.08
C ASN A 14 15.87 -9.13 1.35
N GLN A 15 16.96 -8.36 1.23
CA GLN A 15 17.49 -7.60 2.35
C GLN A 15 16.48 -6.56 2.87
N LYS A 16 15.91 -5.74 1.97
CA LYS A 16 14.87 -4.76 2.34
C LYS A 16 13.66 -5.44 3.01
N LEU A 17 13.17 -6.54 2.44
CA LEU A 17 12.05 -7.28 3.00
C LEU A 17 12.35 -7.74 4.43
N ASN A 18 13.54 -8.28 4.69
CA ASN A 18 13.94 -8.73 6.03
C ASN A 18 13.96 -7.57 7.04
N GLU A 19 14.53 -6.43 6.67
CA GLU A 19 14.56 -5.23 7.50
C GLU A 19 13.14 -4.70 7.81
N GLN A 20 12.30 -4.63 6.78
CA GLN A 20 10.92 -4.12 6.90
C GLN A 20 10.02 -5.09 7.68
N MET A 21 10.18 -6.41 7.52
CA MET A 21 9.48 -7.42 8.33
C MET A 21 9.83 -7.30 9.81
N LYS A 22 11.11 -7.12 10.14
CA LYS A 22 11.55 -6.91 11.54
C LYS A 22 10.95 -5.63 12.15
N ALA A 23 10.74 -4.61 11.34
CA ALA A 23 10.16 -3.34 11.77
C ALA A 23 8.61 -3.34 11.77
N ASN A 24 7.94 -4.40 11.30
CA ASN A 24 6.50 -4.41 11.01
C ASN A 24 6.06 -3.26 10.09
N ASP A 25 6.93 -2.82 9.18
CA ASP A 25 6.64 -1.73 8.23
C ASP A 25 5.91 -2.28 7.01
N PHE A 26 4.62 -2.58 7.19
CA PHE A 26 3.76 -3.12 6.15
C PHE A 26 3.60 -2.16 4.95
N TYR A 27 3.72 -0.85 5.16
CA TYR A 27 3.66 0.09 4.05
C TYR A 27 4.87 -0.07 3.13
N SER A 28 6.08 -0.11 3.71
CA SER A 28 7.30 -0.29 2.93
C SER A 28 7.41 -1.70 2.33
N LEU A 29 6.94 -2.74 3.04
CA LEU A 29 6.82 -4.09 2.47
C LEU A 29 5.98 -4.09 1.18
N GLY A 30 4.84 -3.40 1.20
CA GLY A 30 3.97 -3.27 0.03
C GLY A 30 4.67 -2.61 -1.16
N ILE A 31 5.50 -1.59 -0.91
CA ILE A 31 6.30 -0.93 -1.97
C ILE A 31 7.34 -1.91 -2.52
N THR A 32 8.11 -2.57 -1.65
CA THR A 32 9.16 -3.50 -2.07
C THR A 32 8.58 -4.63 -2.93
N TYR A 33 7.45 -5.22 -2.53
CA TYR A 33 6.79 -6.25 -3.33
C TYR A 33 6.31 -5.72 -4.69
N GLN A 34 5.80 -4.49 -4.78
CA GLN A 34 5.45 -3.90 -6.06
C GLN A 34 6.69 -3.67 -6.95
N GLU A 35 7.81 -3.22 -6.38
CA GLU A 35 9.07 -3.08 -7.11
C GLU A 35 9.57 -4.43 -7.64
N MET A 36 9.42 -5.50 -6.86
CA MET A 36 9.72 -6.87 -7.28
C MET A 36 8.81 -7.32 -8.42
N ALA A 37 7.50 -7.06 -8.33
CA ALA A 37 6.55 -7.36 -9.40
C ALA A 37 6.95 -6.68 -10.72
N ASN A 38 7.21 -5.37 -10.67
CA ASN A 38 7.63 -4.60 -11.85
C ASN A 38 8.97 -5.09 -12.42
N PHE A 39 9.87 -5.59 -11.56
CA PHE A 39 11.11 -6.20 -12.01
C PHE A 39 10.84 -7.51 -12.77
N LEU A 40 9.97 -8.38 -12.26
CA LEU A 40 9.59 -9.62 -12.92
C LEU A 40 8.91 -9.36 -14.28
N ASP A 41 8.01 -8.39 -14.36
CA ASP A 41 7.36 -8.03 -15.64
C ASP A 41 8.36 -7.59 -16.70
N LYS A 42 9.37 -6.80 -16.31
CA LYS A 42 10.45 -6.36 -17.21
C LYS A 42 11.31 -7.51 -17.73
N GLU A 43 11.39 -8.60 -16.97
CA GLU A 43 12.08 -9.83 -17.34
C GLU A 43 11.15 -10.83 -18.07
N GLY A 44 9.89 -10.47 -18.33
CA GLY A 44 8.90 -11.35 -18.95
C GLY A 44 8.47 -12.53 -18.04
N LYS A 45 8.60 -12.37 -16.72
CA LYS A 45 8.28 -13.40 -15.72
C LYS A 45 6.93 -13.09 -15.04
N ASN A 46 6.30 -14.13 -14.48
CA ASN A 46 5.06 -13.97 -13.72
C ASN A 46 5.30 -13.09 -12.47
N SER A 47 4.52 -12.03 -12.31
CA SER A 47 4.59 -11.07 -11.21
C SER A 47 3.39 -11.10 -10.25
N GLU A 48 2.40 -11.97 -10.50
CA GLU A 48 1.11 -11.99 -9.80
C GLU A 48 1.26 -12.16 -8.28
N GLU A 49 2.08 -13.12 -7.84
CA GLU A 49 2.31 -13.35 -6.40
C GLU A 49 2.85 -12.09 -5.72
N MET A 50 3.78 -11.39 -6.36
CA MET A 50 4.37 -10.17 -5.81
C MET A 50 3.35 -9.03 -5.77
N ARG A 51 2.45 -8.93 -6.75
CA ARG A 51 1.34 -7.95 -6.76
C ARG A 51 0.34 -8.23 -5.65
N ASN A 52 -0.02 -9.49 -5.43
CA ASN A 52 -0.91 -9.89 -4.35
C ASN A 52 -0.30 -9.55 -2.98
N LYS A 53 0.98 -9.88 -2.76
CA LYS A 53 1.68 -9.48 -1.53
C LYS A 53 1.77 -7.97 -1.35
N ALA A 54 2.02 -7.23 -2.43
CA ALA A 54 2.03 -5.77 -2.38
C ALA A 54 0.69 -5.21 -1.88
N TYR A 55 -0.42 -5.72 -2.43
CA TYR A 55 -1.77 -5.36 -2.02
C TYR A 55 -2.04 -5.73 -0.56
N GLU A 56 -1.77 -6.96 -0.16
CA GLU A 56 -2.03 -7.47 1.19
C GLU A 56 -1.29 -6.67 2.27
N MET A 57 -0.01 -6.33 2.03
CA MET A 57 0.77 -5.54 3.00
C MET A 57 0.23 -4.11 3.14
N LYS A 58 -0.16 -3.48 2.02
CA LYS A 58 -0.80 -2.14 2.07
C LYS A 58 -2.17 -2.19 2.76
N LEU A 59 -2.95 -3.23 2.50
CA LEU A 59 -4.24 -3.44 3.16
C LEU A 59 -4.06 -3.59 4.67
N LEU A 60 -3.11 -4.41 5.11
CA LEU A 60 -2.83 -4.62 6.52
C LEU A 60 -2.36 -3.33 7.20
N HIS A 61 -1.48 -2.55 6.56
CA HIS A 61 -1.07 -1.23 7.04
C HIS A 61 -2.29 -0.33 7.31
N HIS A 62 -3.19 -0.21 6.33
CA HIS A 62 -4.37 0.63 6.45
C HIS A 62 -5.35 0.11 7.52
N GLN A 63 -5.62 -1.19 7.58
CA GLN A 63 -6.49 -1.77 8.59
C GLN A 63 -5.94 -1.53 10.01
N ASN A 64 -4.63 -1.66 10.21
CA ASN A 64 -3.99 -1.38 11.48
C ASN A 64 -4.11 0.10 11.86
N TYR A 65 -3.90 1.01 10.89
CA TYR A 65 -4.08 2.44 11.08
C TYR A 65 -5.53 2.79 11.50
N ILE A 66 -6.52 2.25 10.79
CA ILE A 66 -7.94 2.49 11.09
C ILE A 66 -8.33 1.94 12.46
N LYS A 67 -7.92 0.71 12.80
CA LYS A 67 -8.17 0.15 14.14
C LYS A 67 -7.53 0.98 15.24
N ASN A 68 -6.31 1.48 15.02
CA ASN A 68 -5.64 2.37 15.96
C ASN A 68 -6.42 3.67 16.16
N LEU A 69 -6.88 4.31 15.07
CA LEU A 69 -7.73 5.51 15.18
C LEU A 69 -9.03 5.21 15.93
N GLN A 70 -9.72 4.13 15.58
CA GLN A 70 -10.99 3.75 16.20
C GLN A 70 -10.86 3.50 17.72
N ASN A 71 -9.76 2.89 18.15
CA ASN A 71 -9.56 2.52 19.55
C ASN A 71 -8.94 3.63 20.41
N ASN A 72 -8.11 4.48 19.80
CA ASN A 72 -7.24 5.40 20.55
C ASN A 72 -7.54 6.88 20.31
N SER A 73 -8.41 7.24 19.36
CA SER A 73 -8.78 8.64 19.10
C SER A 73 -10.23 8.95 19.47
N PRO A 74 -10.50 9.57 20.64
CA PRO A 74 -11.87 9.90 21.07
C PRO A 74 -12.56 10.97 20.20
N VAL A 75 -11.78 11.70 19.40
CA VAL A 75 -12.28 12.78 18.51
C VAL A 75 -12.55 12.32 17.08
N SER A 76 -11.98 11.19 16.66
CA SER A 76 -12.11 10.74 15.27
C SER A 76 -13.37 9.90 15.14
N LYS A 77 -14.27 10.26 14.22
CA LYS A 77 -15.53 9.53 13.96
C LYS A 77 -15.47 8.70 12.67
N GLY A 78 -14.44 8.89 11.86
CA GLY A 78 -14.22 8.17 10.62
C GLY A 78 -12.93 8.60 9.94
N VAL A 79 -12.86 8.33 8.63
CA VAL A 79 -11.74 8.74 7.79
C VAL A 79 -12.19 9.27 6.43
N GLU A 80 -11.38 10.14 5.87
CA GLU A 80 -11.45 10.60 4.48
C GLU A 80 -10.29 10.01 3.69
N ILE A 81 -10.49 9.69 2.41
CA ILE A 81 -9.41 9.26 1.52
C ILE A 81 -8.68 10.48 0.97
N LEU A 82 -7.35 10.50 1.11
CA LEU A 82 -6.46 11.42 0.42
C LEU A 82 -5.64 10.67 -0.63
N SER A 83 -5.79 11.09 -1.88
CA SER A 83 -5.04 10.58 -3.01
C SER A 83 -3.65 11.23 -3.08
N ALA A 84 -2.66 10.48 -3.57
CA ALA A 84 -1.37 11.09 -3.93
C ALA A 84 -1.56 12.04 -5.14
N PRO A 85 -0.74 13.11 -5.29
CA PRO A 85 -0.90 14.08 -6.39
C PRO A 85 -0.86 13.48 -7.80
N ASP A 86 -0.12 12.39 -7.97
CA ASP A 86 0.09 11.64 -9.22
C ASP A 86 -0.70 10.31 -9.22
N SER A 87 -1.85 10.28 -8.55
CA SER A 87 -2.73 9.12 -8.52
C SER A 87 -3.40 8.84 -9.87
N CYS A 88 -3.71 7.58 -10.14
CA CYS A 88 -4.48 7.20 -11.32
C CYS A 88 -5.98 7.54 -11.16
N GLU A 89 -6.73 7.52 -12.25
CA GLU A 89 -8.17 7.85 -12.29
C GLU A 89 -9.00 7.08 -11.26
N SER A 90 -8.74 5.77 -11.08
CA SER A 90 -9.44 4.94 -10.10
C SER A 90 -9.21 5.38 -8.65
N CYS A 91 -8.02 5.89 -8.34
CA CYS A 91 -7.70 6.46 -7.04
C CYS A 91 -8.32 7.86 -6.88
N LEU A 92 -8.20 8.73 -7.89
CA LEU A 92 -8.78 10.07 -7.87
C LEU A 92 -10.32 10.05 -7.73
N ALA A 93 -10.99 9.04 -8.27
CA ALA A 93 -12.43 8.84 -8.10
C ALA A 93 -12.84 8.58 -6.63
N LEU A 94 -11.90 8.27 -5.74
CA LEU A 94 -12.12 8.09 -4.31
C LEU A 94 -11.67 9.28 -3.47
N ASP A 95 -11.01 10.27 -4.07
CA ASP A 95 -10.46 11.41 -3.35
C ASP A 95 -11.55 12.17 -2.59
N SER A 96 -11.22 12.58 -1.38
CA SER A 96 -12.12 13.27 -0.45
C SER A 96 -13.40 12.52 -0.05
N LYS A 97 -13.52 11.22 -0.37
CA LYS A 97 -14.65 10.42 0.12
C LYS A 97 -14.43 10.06 1.58
N ALA A 98 -15.42 10.39 2.41
CA ALA A 98 -15.44 10.08 3.84
C ALA A 98 -16.24 8.81 4.16
N PHE A 99 -15.77 8.05 5.13
CA PHE A 99 -16.35 6.79 5.57
C PHE A 99 -16.26 6.63 7.10
N GLU A 100 -17.25 5.95 7.67
CA GLU A 100 -17.18 5.45 9.04
C GLU A 100 -16.17 4.29 9.15
N PHE A 101 -15.51 4.16 10.29
CA PHE A 101 -14.50 3.10 10.50
C PHE A 101 -14.99 1.70 10.19
N LYS A 102 -16.22 1.35 10.63
CA LYS A 102 -16.79 0.02 10.39
C LYS A 102 -16.91 -0.27 8.89
N LYS A 103 -17.42 0.68 8.10
CA LYS A 103 -17.57 0.51 6.64
C LYS A 103 -16.22 0.29 5.97
N VAL A 104 -15.19 1.03 6.38
CA VAL A 104 -13.82 0.88 5.84
C VAL A 104 -13.21 -0.47 6.20
N LEU A 105 -13.45 -0.98 7.42
CA LEU A 105 -12.91 -2.27 7.84
C LEU A 105 -13.61 -3.45 7.16
N ASP A 106 -14.93 -3.36 6.96
CA ASP A 106 -15.74 -4.40 6.31
C ASP A 106 -15.51 -4.44 4.79
N SER A 107 -15.36 -3.26 4.16
CA SER A 107 -15.12 -3.13 2.72
C SER A 107 -14.06 -2.04 2.46
N PRO A 108 -12.77 -2.39 2.50
CA PRO A 108 -11.67 -1.42 2.39
C PRO A 108 -11.58 -0.79 0.99
N PRO A 109 -11.75 0.53 0.84
CA PRO A 109 -11.54 1.21 -0.44
C PRO A 109 -10.06 1.37 -0.79
N LEU A 110 -9.18 1.42 0.22
CA LEU A 110 -7.73 1.39 0.06
C LEU A 110 -7.13 0.08 0.59
N PRO A 111 -6.07 -0.45 -0.06
CA PRO A 111 -5.50 0.03 -1.31
C PRO A 111 -6.44 -0.24 -2.50
N VAL A 112 -6.42 0.63 -3.51
CA VAL A 112 -7.24 0.43 -4.72
C VAL A 112 -6.68 -0.74 -5.52
N LYS A 113 -7.44 -1.83 -5.67
CA LYS A 113 -7.01 -3.05 -6.35
C LYS A 113 -6.59 -2.81 -7.81
N GLU A 114 -7.28 -1.88 -8.48
CA GLU A 114 -6.99 -1.48 -9.86
C GLU A 114 -6.03 -0.28 -9.96
N CYS A 115 -5.26 0.01 -8.90
CA CYS A 115 -4.26 1.07 -8.97
C CYS A 115 -3.20 0.73 -10.02
N LYS A 116 -2.95 1.68 -10.93
CA LYS A 116 -1.98 1.52 -12.03
C LYS A 116 -0.62 2.16 -11.74
N HIS A 117 -0.43 2.70 -10.55
CA HIS A 117 0.81 3.39 -10.20
C HIS A 117 1.97 2.39 -10.06
N ILE A 118 3.17 2.78 -10.52
CA ILE A 118 4.37 1.92 -10.48
C ILE A 118 4.82 1.52 -9.07
N TYR A 119 4.38 2.24 -8.04
CA TYR A 119 4.68 1.93 -6.64
C TYR A 119 3.48 1.31 -5.89
N GLY A 120 2.43 0.94 -6.64
CA GLY A 120 1.17 0.49 -6.07
C GLY A 120 0.38 1.67 -5.52
N CYS A 121 -0.74 1.38 -4.86
CA CYS A 121 -1.57 2.40 -4.25
C CYS A 121 -0.78 3.16 -3.15
N ARG A 122 -0.68 4.48 -3.30
CA ARG A 122 -0.04 5.41 -2.36
C ARG A 122 -1.03 6.36 -1.67
N CYS A 123 -2.32 6.16 -1.91
CA CYS A 123 -3.37 6.91 -1.22
C CYS A 123 -3.38 6.54 0.27
N THR A 124 -3.91 7.43 1.10
CA THR A 124 -3.98 7.25 2.55
C THR A 124 -5.33 7.66 3.11
N TYR A 125 -5.56 7.32 4.37
CA TYR A 125 -6.70 7.81 5.14
C TYR A 125 -6.27 8.98 6.00
N LEU A 126 -7.11 10.02 6.06
CA LEU A 126 -7.04 11.12 7.01
C LEU A 126 -8.14 10.94 8.06
N PRO A 127 -7.86 11.12 9.36
CA PRO A 127 -8.89 11.08 10.39
C PRO A 127 -9.81 12.29 10.25
N VAL A 128 -11.12 12.07 10.41
CA VAL A 128 -12.10 13.17 10.44
C VAL A 128 -12.82 13.21 11.78
N ALA A 129 -12.89 14.41 12.35
CA ALA A 129 -13.63 14.73 13.57
C ALA A 129 -14.94 15.40 13.14
N ASN A 130 -15.97 14.62 12.86
CA ASN A 130 -17.32 15.17 12.72
C ASN A 130 -17.86 15.63 14.08
#